data_AF-A0A7G1GAB7-F1
#
_entry.id   AF-A0A7G1GAB7-F1
#
_cell.length_a   1.000
_cell.length_b   1.000
_cell.length_c   1.000
_cell.angle_alpha   90.00
_cell.angle_beta   90.00
_cell.angle_gamma   90.00
#
_symmetry.space_group_name_H-M   'P 1'
#
loop_
_entity.id
_entity.type
_entity.pdbx_description
1 polymer ?
#
loop_
_entity_poly.entity_id
_entity_poly.type
_entity_poly.pdbx_seq_one_letter_code
_entity_poly.pdbx_strand_id
1 'polypeptide(L)'
;MTFLKKGDLYFILAGILFLISLYIFQNLNNYSIEGAKVFLNGKNIFNITKDGTYTIKNESGNILMHVEYKNKMVRALDSTCKLKVCIDTGWVNNASQDIICIPNKIVIKPIGKKKKNGVDLITW
;
A
#
# COMPACT_ATOMS: atom_id res chain seq x y z
N MET A 1 -3.40 54.00 3.39
CA MET A 1 -3.34 52.69 2.71
C MET A 1 -1.92 52.50 2.21
N THR A 2 -0.99 52.10 3.06
CA THR A 2 0.40 51.98 2.62
C THR A 2 1.13 50.85 3.33
N PHE A 3 1.50 49.90 2.47
CA PHE A 3 2.78 49.23 2.47
C PHE A 3 3.04 48.32 3.66
N LEU A 4 2.74 47.03 3.43
CA LEU A 4 3.63 45.93 3.80
C LEU A 4 5.07 46.46 3.86
N LYS A 5 5.59 46.67 5.08
CA LYS A 5 7.00 47.03 5.26
C LYS A 5 7.83 45.95 4.59
N LYS A 6 8.94 46.31 3.94
CA LYS A 6 9.82 45.33 3.26
C LYS A 6 10.17 44.14 4.17
N GLY A 7 10.28 44.36 5.49
CA GLY A 7 10.49 43.30 6.48
C GLY A 7 9.31 42.32 6.63
N ASP A 8 8.07 42.80 6.58
CA ASP A 8 6.86 41.97 6.67
C ASP A 8 6.69 41.09 5.41
N LEU A 9 7.11 41.63 4.26
CA LEU A 9 7.18 40.89 3.00
C LEU A 9 8.15 39.70 3.09
N TYR A 10 9.30 39.84 3.77
CA TYR A 10 10.24 38.73 3.97
C TYR A 10 9.66 37.63 4.86
N PHE A 11 8.94 37.97 5.93
CA PHE A 11 8.27 36.99 6.79
C PHE A 11 7.17 36.23 6.05
N ILE A 12 6.38 36.93 5.24
CA ILE A 12 5.33 36.30 4.42
C ILE A 12 5.96 35.36 3.38
N LEU A 13 7.03 35.78 2.70
CA LEU A 13 7.73 34.93 1.72
C LEU A 13 8.32 33.68 2.38
N ALA A 14 8.94 33.84 3.56
CA ALA A 14 9.51 32.73 4.32
C ALA A 14 8.43 31.74 4.79
N GLY A 15 7.28 32.23 5.25
CA GLY A 15 6.14 31.39 5.63
C GLY A 15 5.58 30.59 4.45
N ILE A 16 5.43 31.21 3.28
CA ILE A 16 4.98 30.54 2.05
C ILE A 16 5.99 29.45 1.62
N LEU A 17 7.29 29.76 1.62
CA LEU A 17 8.34 28.79 1.32
C LEU A 17 8.35 27.60 2.30
N PHE A 18 8.10 27.86 3.58
CA PHE A 18 8.03 26.81 4.60
C PHE A 18 6.83 25.88 4.39
N LEU A 19 5.66 26.44 4.06
CA LEU A 19 4.46 25.65 3.73
C LEU A 19 4.65 24.82 2.44
N ILE A 20 5.29 25.38 1.41
CA ILE A 20 5.64 24.66 0.19
C ILE A 20 6.62 23.52 0.48
N SER A 21 7.63 23.77 1.32
CA SER A 21 8.60 22.76 1.74
C SER A 21 7.92 21.61 2.49
N LEU A 22 7.00 21.90 3.42
CA LEU A 22 6.22 20.89 4.14
C LEU A 22 5.32 20.08 3.20
N TYR A 23 4.72 20.73 2.20
CA TYR A 23 3.89 20.05 1.19
C TYR A 23 4.72 19.10 0.33
N ILE A 24 5.89 19.53 -0.14
CA ILE A 24 6.83 18.69 -0.91
C ILE A 24 7.36 17.53 -0.05
N PHE A 25 7.72 17.79 1.20
CA PHE A 25 8.27 16.76 2.10
C PHE A 25 7.28 15.63 2.38
N GLN A 26 5.98 15.95 2.54
CA GLN A 26 4.94 14.94 2.69
C GLN A 26 4.77 14.07 1.44
N ASN A 27 4.95 14.65 0.25
CA ASN A 27 4.79 13.96 -1.03
C ASN A 27 6.04 13.15 -1.46
N LEU A 28 7.19 13.34 -0.80
CA LEU A 28 8.41 12.58 -1.05
C LEU A 28 8.41 11.20 -0.36
N ASN A 29 7.51 10.99 0.61
CA ASN A 29 7.28 9.68 1.24
C ASN A 29 6.36 8.79 0.39
N ASN A 30 6.65 8.69 -0.92
CA ASN A 30 5.96 7.78 -1.82
C ASN A 30 6.34 6.33 -1.49
N TYR A 31 5.66 5.79 -0.47
CA TYR A 31 5.61 4.36 -0.22
C TYR A 31 5.02 3.72 -1.46
N SER A 32 5.86 2.98 -2.15
CA SER A 32 5.48 2.26 -3.34
C SER A 32 6.08 0.87 -3.23
N ILE A 33 5.26 -0.13 -3.54
CA ILE A 33 5.67 -1.52 -3.56
C ILE A 33 6.20 -1.84 -4.96
N GLU A 34 7.19 -2.72 -5.05
CA GLU A 34 7.77 -3.21 -6.30
C GLU A 34 7.04 -4.43 -6.83
N GLY A 35 6.12 -4.99 -6.02
CA GLY A 35 5.33 -6.15 -6.35
C GLY A 35 4.65 -6.74 -5.12
N ALA A 36 4.15 -7.96 -5.25
CA ALA A 36 3.59 -8.73 -4.14
C ALA A 36 3.87 -10.23 -4.28
N LYS A 37 4.15 -10.92 -3.18
CA LYS A 37 4.21 -12.38 -3.11
C LYS A 37 2.85 -12.91 -2.68
N VAL A 38 2.31 -13.86 -3.42
CA VAL A 38 1.03 -14.49 -3.08
C VAL A 38 1.30 -15.88 -2.50
N PHE A 39 0.75 -16.12 -1.33
CA PHE A 39 0.80 -17.39 -0.62
C PHE A 39 -0.59 -17.99 -0.53
N LEU A 40 -0.69 -19.29 -0.78
CA LEU A 40 -1.89 -20.10 -0.56
C LEU A 40 -1.49 -21.30 0.31
N ASN A 41 -2.19 -21.51 1.42
CA ASN A 41 -1.86 -22.56 2.39
C ASN A 41 -0.39 -22.50 2.87
N GLY A 42 0.17 -21.30 2.99
CA GLY A 42 1.57 -21.09 3.40
C GLY A 42 2.62 -21.32 2.30
N LYS A 43 2.24 -21.82 1.12
CA LYS A 43 3.15 -22.00 -0.02
C LYS A 43 3.09 -20.78 -0.94
N ASN A 44 4.25 -20.25 -1.33
CA ASN A 44 4.31 -19.22 -2.37
C ASN A 44 3.88 -19.84 -3.71
N ILE A 45 2.80 -19.30 -4.29
CA ILE A 45 2.26 -19.80 -5.55
C ILE A 45 2.74 -18.98 -6.75
N PHE A 46 2.88 -17.67 -6.61
CA PHE A 46 3.43 -16.77 -7.62
C PHE A 46 3.77 -15.40 -7.02
N ASN A 47 4.51 -14.61 -7.80
CA ASN A 47 4.85 -13.23 -7.50
C ASN A 47 4.28 -12.30 -8.57
N ILE A 48 3.72 -11.18 -8.12
CA ILE A 48 3.17 -10.11 -8.95
C ILE A 48 4.23 -9.01 -9.05
N THR A 49 4.59 -8.63 -10.28
CA THR A 49 5.58 -7.56 -10.55
C THR A 49 5.14 -6.59 -11.62
N LYS A 50 4.03 -6.88 -12.32
CA LYS A 50 3.50 -6.08 -13.42
C LYS A 50 2.06 -5.69 -13.12
N ASP A 51 1.66 -4.54 -13.65
CA ASP A 51 0.29 -4.07 -13.52
C ASP A 51 -0.68 -5.04 -14.20
N GLY A 52 -1.78 -5.37 -13.51
CA GLY A 52 -2.78 -6.30 -13.99
C GLY A 52 -3.60 -6.95 -12.87
N THR A 53 -4.54 -7.79 -13.31
CA THR A 53 -5.40 -8.57 -12.43
C THR A 53 -5.00 -10.04 -12.45
N TYR A 54 -4.86 -10.63 -11.28
CA TYR A 54 -4.41 -11.99 -11.04
C TYR A 54 -5.52 -12.78 -10.36
N THR A 55 -5.72 -14.03 -10.79
CA THR A 55 -6.73 -14.91 -10.23
C THR A 55 -6.07 -16.00 -9.41
N ILE A 56 -6.48 -16.12 -8.15
CA ILE A 56 -6.04 -17.17 -7.24
C ILE A 56 -7.08 -18.29 -7.26
N LYS A 57 -6.65 -19.51 -7.57
CA LYS A 57 -7.48 -20.71 -7.62
C LYS A 57 -7.01 -21.72 -6.58
N ASN A 58 -7.94 -22.55 -6.10
CA ASN A 58 -7.60 -23.72 -5.29
C ASN A 58 -7.09 -24.87 -6.18
N GLU A 59 -6.66 -25.96 -5.54
CA GLU A 59 -6.20 -27.18 -6.24
C GLU A 59 -7.26 -27.81 -7.13
N SER A 60 -8.55 -27.62 -6.81
CA SER A 60 -9.69 -28.08 -7.62
C SER A 60 -10.03 -27.15 -8.79
N GLY A 61 -9.30 -26.04 -8.99
CA GLY A 61 -9.54 -25.06 -10.05
C GLY A 61 -10.60 -24.00 -9.75
N ASN A 62 -11.24 -24.04 -8.57
CA ASN A 62 -12.21 -23.04 -8.14
C ASN A 62 -11.52 -21.71 -7.84
N ILE A 63 -12.14 -20.62 -8.27
CA ILE A 63 -11.64 -19.26 -8.01
C ILE A 63 -11.88 -18.91 -6.55
N LEU A 64 -10.85 -18.44 -5.86
CA LEU A 64 -10.90 -18.02 -4.45
C LEU A 64 -10.84 -16.50 -4.28
N MET A 65 -10.09 -15.81 -5.15
CA MET A 65 -9.82 -14.38 -5.04
C MET A 65 -9.28 -13.81 -6.35
N HIS A 66 -9.63 -12.56 -6.63
CA HIS A 66 -8.99 -11.72 -7.64
C HIS A 66 -8.15 -10.64 -6.96
N VAL A 67 -6.92 -10.46 -7.42
CA VAL A 67 -5.96 -9.49 -6.91
C VAL A 67 -5.60 -8.53 -8.01
N GLU A 68 -5.66 -7.23 -7.75
CA GLU A 68 -5.20 -6.20 -8.68
C GLU A 68 -3.91 -5.58 -8.17
N TYR A 69 -2.93 -5.49 -9.05
CA TYR A 69 -1.74 -4.70 -8.85
C TYR A 69 -1.72 -3.59 -9.89
N LYS A 70 -1.63 -2.34 -9.44
CA LYS A 70 -1.68 -1.17 -10.32
C LYS A 70 -0.98 0.00 -9.66
N ASN A 71 -0.23 0.78 -10.43
CA ASN A 71 0.43 2.00 -9.94
C ASN A 71 1.26 1.77 -8.66
N LYS A 72 1.95 0.63 -8.58
CA LYS A 72 2.73 0.23 -7.39
C LYS A 72 1.89 0.11 -6.10
N MET A 73 0.65 -0.32 -6.24
CA MET A 73 -0.27 -0.65 -5.15
C MET A 73 -0.92 -1.99 -5.44
N VAL A 74 -1.33 -2.71 -4.39
CA VAL A 74 -2.04 -4.00 -4.50
C VAL A 74 -3.34 -3.95 -3.71
N ARG A 75 -4.39 -4.59 -4.22
CA ARG A 75 -5.65 -4.83 -3.48
C ARG A 75 -6.26 -6.17 -3.84
N ALA A 76 -7.08 -6.71 -2.93
CA ALA A 76 -8.03 -7.76 -3.31
C ALA A 76 -9.27 -7.12 -3.94
N LEU A 77 -9.55 -7.44 -5.21
CA LEU A 77 -10.74 -6.96 -5.92
C LEU A 77 -12.00 -7.68 -5.45
N ASP A 78 -11.91 -9.00 -5.34
CA ASP A 78 -12.99 -9.86 -4.87
C ASP A 78 -12.42 -11.12 -4.23
N SER A 79 -13.21 -11.77 -3.38
CA SER A 79 -12.90 -13.03 -2.74
C SER A 79 -14.18 -13.80 -2.43
N THR A 80 -14.15 -15.12 -2.56
CA THR A 80 -15.31 -15.97 -2.22
C THR A 80 -15.61 -16.04 -0.72
N CYS A 81 -14.74 -15.51 0.14
CA CYS A 81 -14.91 -15.58 1.59
C CYS A 81 -16.06 -14.67 2.08
N LYS A 82 -16.77 -15.11 3.13
CA LYS A 82 -17.87 -14.34 3.74
C LYS A 82 -17.40 -13.11 4.50
N LEU A 83 -16.19 -13.16 5.07
CA LEU A 83 -15.67 -12.10 5.93
C LEU A 83 -15.28 -10.83 5.17
N LYS A 84 -14.88 -10.96 3.90
CA LYS A 84 -14.53 -9.85 2.99
C LYS A 84 -13.47 -8.84 3.50
N VAL A 85 -12.86 -9.08 4.68
CA VAL A 85 -11.78 -8.27 5.30
C VAL A 85 -10.63 -7.95 4.34
N CYS A 86 -10.23 -8.90 3.48
CA CYS A 86 -9.18 -8.68 2.49
C CYS A 86 -9.54 -7.64 1.42
N ILE A 87 -10.83 -7.52 1.07
CA ILE A 87 -11.35 -6.51 0.14
C ILE A 87 -11.47 -5.17 0.87
N ASP A 88 -11.99 -5.19 2.10
CA ASP A 88 -12.15 -4.00 2.94
C ASP A 88 -10.81 -3.34 3.30
N THR A 89 -9.71 -4.13 3.28
CA THR A 89 -8.34 -3.63 3.43
C THR A 89 -8.00 -2.57 2.36
N GLY A 90 -8.61 -2.68 1.17
CA GLY A 90 -8.43 -1.73 0.08
C GLY A 90 -7.02 -1.74 -0.53
N TRP A 91 -6.57 -0.58 -0.99
CA TRP A 91 -5.28 -0.40 -1.65
C TRP A 91 -4.13 -0.36 -0.64
N VAL A 92 -3.14 -1.21 -0.85
CA VAL A 92 -1.92 -1.28 -0.05
C VAL A 92 -0.72 -0.88 -0.91
N ASN A 93 0.02 0.13 -0.45
CA ASN A 93 1.23 0.64 -1.09
C ASN A 93 2.47 0.57 -0.18
N ASN A 94 2.36 -0.12 0.96
CA ASN A 94 3.42 -0.24 1.96
C ASN A 94 3.81 -1.72 2.14
N ALA A 95 5.11 -2.02 2.07
CA ALA A 95 5.67 -3.38 2.23
C ALA A 95 5.58 -3.95 3.65
N SER A 96 5.11 -3.17 4.62
CA SER A 96 4.86 -3.62 6.00
C SER A 96 3.40 -4.01 6.26
N GLN A 97 2.50 -3.90 5.28
CA GLN A 97 1.08 -4.21 5.44
C GLN A 97 0.70 -5.39 4.55
N ASP A 98 0.38 -6.53 5.15
CA ASP A 98 -0.07 -7.71 4.40
C ASP A 98 -1.59 -7.66 4.18
N ILE A 99 -2.07 -8.21 3.05
CA ILE A 99 -3.50 -8.47 2.84
C ILE A 99 -3.75 -9.94 3.13
N ILE A 100 -4.59 -10.23 4.13
CA ILE A 100 -4.81 -11.58 4.65
C ILE A 100 -6.28 -11.99 4.46
N CYS A 101 -6.51 -13.16 3.87
CA CYS A 101 -7.81 -13.81 3.82
C CYS A 101 -7.73 -15.13 4.58
N ILE A 102 -8.12 -15.08 5.86
CA ILE A 102 -8.04 -16.21 6.79
C ILE A 102 -8.85 -17.42 6.29
N PRO A 103 -10.13 -17.29 5.88
CA PRO A 103 -10.93 -18.45 5.49
C PRO A 103 -10.37 -19.20 4.27
N ASN A 104 -9.85 -18.46 3.29
CA ASN A 104 -9.26 -19.04 2.08
C ASN A 104 -7.76 -19.35 2.24
N LYS A 105 -7.17 -19.06 3.41
CA LYS A 105 -5.74 -19.25 3.71
C LYS A 105 -4.81 -18.58 2.67
N ILE A 106 -5.21 -17.38 2.23
CA ILE A 106 -4.45 -16.57 1.27
C ILE A 106 -3.75 -15.43 2.00
N VAL A 107 -2.47 -15.21 1.68
CA VAL A 107 -1.72 -14.05 2.15
C VAL A 107 -1.04 -13.39 0.96
N ILE A 108 -1.30 -12.09 0.76
CA ILE A 108 -0.62 -11.26 -0.23
C ILE A 108 0.34 -10.38 0.54
N LYS A 109 1.65 -10.63 0.36
CA LYS A 109 2.73 -9.87 1.00
C LYS A 109 3.33 -8.88 0.03
N PRO A 110 3.10 -7.58 0.17
CA PRO A 110 3.73 -6.60 -0.70
C PRO A 110 5.26 -6.60 -0.53
N ILE A 111 5.97 -6.42 -1.63
CA ILE A 111 7.43 -6.41 -1.68
C ILE A 111 7.87 -4.96 -1.89
N GLY A 112 8.83 -4.48 -1.10
CA GLY A 112 9.38 -3.14 -1.27
C GLY A 112 10.17 -2.71 -0.03
N LYS A 113 10.52 -1.42 0.03
CA LYS A 113 11.20 -0.85 1.19
C LYS A 113 10.26 -0.88 2.41
N LYS A 114 10.57 -1.75 3.37
CA LYS A 114 9.88 -1.78 4.67
C LYS A 114 10.10 -0.47 5.41
N LYS A 115 9.06 0.05 6.06
CA LYS A 115 9.20 1.19 6.97
C LYS A 115 10.13 0.78 8.12
N LYS A 116 11.32 1.38 8.21
CA LYS A 116 12.32 1.08 9.27
C LYS A 116 11.83 1.37 10.70
N ASN A 117 10.68 2.03 10.85
CA ASN A 117 10.21 2.57 12.14
C ASN A 117 8.98 1.82 12.70
N GLY A 118 8.67 0.62 12.22
CA GLY A 118 7.60 -0.22 12.78
C GLY A 118 8.18 -1.47 13.41
N VAL A 119 8.12 -1.58 14.74
CA VAL A 119 8.32 -2.86 15.42
C VAL A 119 7.09 -3.72 15.09
N ASP A 120 7.31 -4.87 14.46
CA ASP A 120 6.26 -5.84 14.19
C ASP A 120 5.90 -6.50 15.54
N LEU A 121 4.77 -6.12 16.16
CA LEU A 121 4.35 -6.63 17.48
C LEU A 121 3.61 -7.97 17.41
N ILE A 122 3.61 -8.62 16.24
CA ILE A 122 2.98 -9.92 16.07
C ILE A 122 4.02 -11.00 16.39
N THR A 123 4.08 -11.40 17.66
CA THR A 123 4.82 -12.60 18.10
C THR A 123 3.96 -13.83 17.80
N TRP A 124 4.55 -14.84 17.15
CA TRP A 124 3.91 -16.14 16.93
C TRP A 124 3.80 -16.97 18.21
#